data_AF-A0A0J9U2H0-F1
#
_entry.id   AF-A0A0J9U2H0-F1
#
_cell.length_a   1.000
_cell.length_b   1.000
_cell.length_c   1.000
_cell.angle_alpha   90.00
_cell.angle_beta   90.00
_cell.angle_gamma   90.00
#
_symmetry.space_group_name_H-M   'P 1'
#
loop_
_entity.id
_entity.type
_entity.pdbx_description
1 polymer ?
#
loop_
_entity_poly.entity_id
_entity_poly.type
_entity_poly.pdbx_seq_one_letter_code
_entity_poly.pdbx_strand_id
1 'polypeptide(L)'
;MILTHMKSYKSRHSKKRGLAKLDCYCENKVFNKLEYLSEIAKGMKNIESSFTKKLFKKYGIRIILFFLPFLLGTIYPLLFIKDHEVIKMCKFDCDKHSGSGNETHIATYYKSPFKKETWEIIEKLYPVFYYIFGIIVLSVIIYSFIKVMKYKKLKRGKR
;
A
#
# COMPACT_ATOMS: atom_id res chain seq x y z
N MET A 1 -29.01 10.13 11.85
CA MET A 1 -27.72 10.82 12.12
C MET A 1 -26.73 10.72 10.94
N ILE A 2 -26.40 9.53 10.44
CA ILE A 2 -25.53 9.35 9.25
C ILE A 2 -26.11 9.98 7.99
N LEU A 3 -27.40 9.76 7.68
CA LEU A 3 -28.05 10.37 6.51
C LEU A 3 -28.05 11.90 6.58
N THR A 4 -28.23 12.47 7.77
CA THR A 4 -28.14 13.92 8.01
C THR A 4 -26.72 14.45 7.82
N HIS A 5 -25.71 13.69 8.27
CA HIS A 5 -24.30 13.96 8.03
C HIS A 5 -23.98 13.93 6.52
N MET A 6 -24.50 12.95 5.78
CA MET A 6 -24.30 12.84 4.33
C MET A 6 -25.08 13.91 3.55
N LYS A 7 -26.29 14.30 3.98
CA LYS A 7 -27.06 15.42 3.36
C LYS A 7 -26.33 16.76 3.50
N SER A 8 -25.70 17.02 4.64
CA SER A 8 -24.89 18.23 4.86
C SER A 8 -23.49 18.18 4.22
N TYR A 9 -23.14 17.10 3.49
CA TYR A 9 -21.85 16.96 2.80
C TYR A 9 -21.58 18.12 1.84
N LYS A 10 -22.52 18.44 0.94
CA LYS A 10 -22.29 19.45 -0.11
C LYS A 10 -21.91 20.82 0.46
N SER A 11 -22.61 21.24 1.53
CA SER A 11 -22.33 22.49 2.25
C SER A 11 -20.97 22.48 2.97
N ARG A 12 -20.60 21.36 3.61
CA ARG A 12 -19.29 21.25 4.30
C ARG A 12 -18.14 21.12 3.32
N HIS A 13 -18.37 20.46 2.18
CA HIS A 13 -17.39 20.25 1.13
C HIS A 13 -17.08 21.56 0.38
N SER A 14 -18.09 22.37 0.08
CA SER A 14 -17.91 23.67 -0.60
C SER A 14 -17.10 24.67 0.24
N LYS A 15 -17.19 24.58 1.57
CA LYS A 15 -16.43 25.44 2.51
C LYS A 15 -14.97 25.02 2.72
N LYS A 16 -14.56 23.83 2.27
CA LYS A 16 -13.19 23.32 2.47
C LYS A 16 -12.29 23.59 1.26
N ARG A 17 -11.00 23.79 1.51
CA ARG A 17 -9.95 24.00 0.48
C ARG A 17 -8.81 22.98 0.62
N GLY A 18 -8.09 22.72 -0.47
CA GLY A 18 -6.91 21.85 -0.50
C GLY A 18 -7.15 20.43 0.02
N LEU A 19 -6.25 19.93 0.87
CA LEU A 19 -6.29 18.59 1.47
C LEU A 19 -7.57 18.33 2.26
N ALA A 20 -8.14 19.36 2.90
CA ALA A 20 -9.37 19.23 3.66
C ALA A 20 -10.56 18.88 2.74
N LYS A 21 -10.54 19.35 1.49
CA LYS A 21 -11.56 19.02 0.48
C LYS A 21 -11.44 17.58 0.02
N LEU A 22 -10.21 17.09 -0.18
CA LEU A 22 -9.91 15.69 -0.49
C LEU A 22 -10.31 14.75 0.66
N ASP A 23 -9.94 15.07 1.90
CA ASP A 23 -10.37 14.32 3.09
C ASP A 23 -11.91 14.24 3.17
N CYS A 24 -12.60 15.36 2.95
CA CYS A 24 -14.06 15.40 2.96
C CYS A 24 -14.69 14.56 1.84
N TYR A 25 -14.11 14.58 0.64
CA TYR A 25 -14.55 13.74 -0.48
C TYR A 25 -14.33 12.25 -0.17
N CYS A 26 -13.14 11.89 0.30
CA CYS A 26 -12.79 10.51 0.67
C CYS A 26 -13.68 9.99 1.78
N GLU A 27 -13.92 10.78 2.85
CA GLU A 27 -14.84 10.42 3.93
C GLU A 27 -16.25 10.15 3.40
N ASN A 28 -16.79 11.03 2.57
CA ASN A 28 -18.11 10.84 1.97
C ASN A 28 -18.17 9.58 1.09
N LYS A 29 -17.13 9.31 0.30
CA LYS A 29 -17.06 8.13 -0.57
C LYS A 29 -16.96 6.82 0.23
N VAL A 30 -16.19 6.80 1.31
CA VAL A 30 -16.11 5.66 2.23
C VAL A 30 -17.45 5.46 2.92
N PHE A 31 -18.08 6.51 3.45
CA PHE A 31 -19.35 6.40 4.17
C PHE A 31 -20.50 5.91 3.29
N ASN A 32 -20.60 6.40 2.05
CA ASN A 32 -21.58 5.89 1.08
C ASN A 32 -21.43 4.37 0.85
N LYS A 33 -20.18 3.89 0.68
CA LYS A 33 -19.90 2.45 0.51
C LYS A 33 -20.24 1.64 1.76
N LEU A 34 -19.94 2.17 2.95
CA LEU A 34 -20.26 1.53 4.22
C LEU A 34 -21.78 1.46 4.44
N GLU A 35 -22.52 2.51 4.08
CA GLU A 35 -23.98 2.53 4.19
C GLU A 35 -24.64 1.54 3.24
N TYR A 36 -24.23 1.50 1.97
CA TYR A 36 -24.70 0.50 1.01
C TYR A 36 -24.49 -0.94 1.51
N LEU A 37 -23.31 -1.24 2.06
CA LEU A 37 -23.04 -2.55 2.63
C LEU A 37 -23.87 -2.83 3.89
N SER A 38 -24.20 -1.79 4.65
CA SER A 38 -25.07 -1.94 5.81
C SER A 38 -26.47 -2.30 5.40
N GLU A 39 -27.01 -1.69 4.35
CA GLU A 39 -28.36 -1.99 3.87
C GLU A 39 -28.45 -3.44 3.39
N ILE A 40 -27.44 -3.91 2.65
CA ILE A 40 -27.31 -5.32 2.29
C ILE A 40 -27.22 -6.22 3.54
N ALA A 41 -26.51 -5.79 4.59
CA ALA A 41 -26.36 -6.57 5.81
C ALA A 41 -27.64 -6.61 6.67
N LYS A 42 -28.47 -5.55 6.66
CA LYS A 42 -29.75 -5.50 7.39
C LYS A 42 -30.75 -6.57 6.96
N GLY A 43 -30.68 -7.03 5.70
CA GLY A 43 -31.49 -8.15 5.21
C GLY A 43 -31.08 -9.53 5.75
N MET A 44 -30.09 -9.63 6.64
CA MET A 44 -29.56 -10.89 7.15
C MET A 44 -29.56 -10.91 8.69
N LYS A 45 -30.04 -12.00 9.30
CA LYS A 45 -30.30 -12.15 10.76
C LYS A 45 -29.09 -11.96 11.71
N ASN A 46 -27.85 -11.82 11.24
CA ASN A 46 -26.62 -11.73 12.07
C ASN A 46 -25.74 -10.53 11.66
N ILE A 47 -26.04 -9.32 12.16
CA ILE A 47 -25.70 -8.07 11.45
C ILE A 47 -24.30 -7.50 11.78
N GLU A 48 -23.82 -7.50 13.02
CA GLU A 48 -22.57 -6.78 13.37
C GLU A 48 -21.28 -7.56 13.01
N SER A 49 -21.22 -8.85 13.31
CA SER A 49 -20.06 -9.70 12.99
C SER A 49 -19.97 -10.01 11.49
N SER A 50 -21.13 -10.15 10.82
CA SER A 50 -21.21 -10.41 9.38
C SER A 50 -20.89 -9.17 8.54
N PHE A 51 -21.21 -7.96 9.00
CA PHE A 51 -20.86 -6.72 8.29
C PHE A 51 -19.35 -6.49 8.24
N THR A 52 -18.64 -6.67 9.35
CA THR A 52 -17.17 -6.53 9.39
C THR A 52 -16.51 -7.61 8.52
N LYS A 53 -17.02 -8.85 8.54
CA LYS A 53 -16.56 -9.94 7.65
C LYS A 53 -16.84 -9.65 6.17
N LYS A 54 -18.00 -9.10 5.79
CA LYS A 54 -18.32 -8.72 4.40
C LYS A 54 -17.47 -7.56 3.90
N LEU A 55 -17.21 -6.57 4.75
CA LEU A 55 -16.28 -5.48 4.44
C LEU A 55 -14.88 -6.01 4.15
N PHE A 56 -14.35 -6.87 5.02
CA PHE A 56 -13.08 -7.55 4.80
C PHE A 56 -13.13 -8.46 3.56
N LYS A 57 -14.23 -9.16 3.29
CA LYS A 57 -14.32 -10.02 2.09
C LYS A 57 -14.35 -9.21 0.79
N LYS A 58 -15.02 -8.05 0.78
CA LYS A 58 -15.19 -7.21 -0.43
C LYS A 58 -14.03 -6.23 -0.66
N TYR A 59 -13.51 -5.63 0.41
CA TYR A 59 -12.42 -4.64 0.34
C TYR A 59 -11.09 -5.18 0.83
N GLY A 60 -11.07 -6.20 1.69
CA GLY A 60 -9.83 -6.81 2.17
C GLY A 60 -9.03 -7.41 1.02
N ILE A 61 -9.67 -8.03 0.01
CA ILE A 61 -8.92 -8.50 -1.17
C ILE A 61 -8.24 -7.35 -1.91
N ARG A 62 -8.88 -6.18 -2.00
CA ARG A 62 -8.29 -4.98 -2.63
C ARG A 62 -7.16 -4.39 -1.79
N ILE A 63 -7.29 -4.42 -0.47
CA ILE A 63 -6.23 -3.99 0.47
C ILE A 63 -5.03 -4.94 0.39
N ILE A 64 -5.28 -6.27 0.36
CA ILE A 64 -4.24 -7.29 0.21
C ILE A 64 -3.52 -7.12 -1.13
N LEU A 65 -4.25 -6.93 -2.23
CA LEU A 65 -3.66 -6.65 -3.55
C LEU A 65 -2.85 -5.35 -3.56
N PHE A 66 -3.26 -4.32 -2.82
CA PHE A 66 -2.51 -3.08 -2.69
C PHE A 66 -1.21 -3.25 -1.87
N PHE A 67 -1.21 -4.19 -0.93
CA PHE A 67 -0.04 -4.55 -0.12
C PHE A 67 0.95 -5.47 -0.84
N LEU A 68 0.46 -6.27 -1.78
CA LEU A 68 1.28 -7.27 -2.47
C LEU A 68 2.57 -6.69 -3.08
N PRO A 69 2.56 -5.52 -3.76
CA PRO A 69 3.79 -4.89 -4.27
C PRO A 69 4.74 -4.46 -3.16
N PHE A 70 4.23 -4.03 -2.00
CA PHE A 70 5.08 -3.67 -0.86
C PHE A 70 5.79 -4.90 -0.29
N LEU A 71 5.11 -6.05 -0.24
CA LEU A 71 5.71 -7.31 0.15
C LEU A 71 6.73 -7.80 -0.87
N LEU A 72 6.39 -7.79 -2.16
CA LEU A 72 7.34 -8.14 -3.23
C LEU A 72 8.56 -7.20 -3.24
N GLY A 73 8.38 -5.93 -2.89
CA GLY A 73 9.47 -4.98 -2.71
C GLY A 73 10.48 -5.45 -1.64
N THR A 74 10.03 -6.04 -0.52
CA THR A 74 10.99 -6.57 0.50
C THR A 74 11.92 -7.65 -0.03
N ILE A 75 11.55 -8.35 -1.10
CA ILE A 75 12.35 -9.42 -1.69
C ILE A 75 13.58 -8.84 -2.41
N TYR A 76 13.47 -7.65 -2.99
CA TYR A 76 14.57 -7.02 -3.71
C TYR A 76 15.83 -6.82 -2.82
N PRO A 77 15.77 -6.14 -1.66
CA PRO A 77 16.95 -6.02 -0.81
C PRO A 77 17.43 -7.39 -0.33
N LEU A 78 16.54 -8.36 -0.08
CA LEU A 78 16.89 -9.73 0.34
C LEU A 78 17.74 -10.47 -0.70
N LEU A 79 17.52 -10.24 -2.00
CA LEU A 79 18.29 -10.85 -3.08
C LEU A 79 19.75 -10.34 -3.13
N PHE A 80 19.98 -9.11 -2.66
CA PHE A 80 21.25 -8.38 -2.79
C PHE A 80 21.88 -8.05 -1.42
N ILE A 81 21.48 -8.73 -0.33
CA ILE A 81 22.13 -8.57 0.98
C ILE A 81 23.58 -9.02 0.85
N LYS A 82 24.50 -8.08 1.07
CA LYS A 82 25.94 -8.32 1.15
C LYS A 82 26.21 -9.50 2.10
N ASP A 83 27.03 -10.45 1.66
CA ASP A 83 27.39 -11.71 2.34
C ASP A 83 26.35 -12.85 2.33
N HIS A 84 25.07 -12.58 1.99
CA HIS A 84 24.01 -13.59 1.83
C HIS A 84 23.27 -13.47 0.49
N GLU A 85 23.96 -12.98 -0.54
CA GLU A 85 23.40 -12.78 -1.88
C GLU A 85 22.90 -14.12 -2.46
N VAL A 86 21.59 -14.22 -2.64
CA VAL A 86 20.96 -15.37 -3.32
C VAL A 86 21.36 -15.36 -4.80
N ILE A 87 21.51 -14.17 -5.38
CA ILE A 87 21.98 -13.97 -6.75
C ILE A 87 23.25 -13.12 -6.70
N LYS A 88 24.38 -13.74 -6.99
CA LYS A 88 25.66 -13.07 -7.14
C LYS A 88 25.66 -12.32 -8.47
N MET A 89 25.58 -10.99 -8.43
CA MET A 89 25.65 -10.15 -9.63
C MET A 89 26.93 -9.32 -9.63
N CYS A 90 27.49 -9.11 -10.82
CA CYS A 90 28.60 -8.20 -11.03
C CYS A 90 28.20 -7.07 -11.99
N LYS A 91 28.94 -5.97 -11.95
CA LYS A 91 28.64 -4.75 -12.72
C LYS A 91 28.93 -4.97 -14.21
N PHE A 92 28.32 -4.16 -15.08
CA PHE A 92 28.55 -4.26 -16.53
C PHE A 92 30.03 -4.10 -16.93
N ASP A 93 30.76 -3.29 -16.19
CA ASP A 93 32.20 -3.04 -16.32
C ASP A 93 33.06 -4.09 -15.61
N CYS A 94 32.52 -5.28 -15.31
CA CYS A 94 33.31 -6.35 -14.69
C CYS A 94 34.32 -6.97 -15.67
N ASP A 95 35.60 -6.66 -15.47
CA ASP A 95 36.72 -7.19 -16.26
C ASP A 95 36.86 -8.72 -16.15
N LYS A 96 36.39 -9.31 -15.05
CA LYS A 96 36.41 -10.77 -14.81
C LYS A 96 35.47 -11.58 -15.72
N HIS A 97 34.68 -10.90 -16.56
CA HIS A 97 33.86 -11.52 -17.62
C HIS A 97 34.45 -11.32 -19.03
N SER A 98 35.65 -10.74 -19.16
CA SER A 98 36.37 -10.65 -20.43
C SER A 98 37.39 -11.79 -20.58
N GLY A 99 37.97 -11.98 -21.77
CA GLY A 99 38.70 -13.20 -22.20
C GLY A 99 39.92 -13.67 -21.37
N SER A 100 40.27 -13.01 -20.27
CA SER A 100 41.21 -13.49 -19.24
C SER A 100 40.57 -13.67 -17.85
N GLY A 101 39.25 -13.74 -17.81
CA GLY A 101 38.44 -13.80 -16.60
C GLY A 101 38.58 -15.13 -15.86
N ASN A 102 38.45 -15.07 -14.53
CA ASN A 102 38.48 -16.27 -13.72
C ASN A 102 37.24 -17.14 -14.03
N GLU A 103 37.44 -18.35 -14.55
CA GLU A 103 36.36 -19.28 -14.94
C GLU A 103 35.34 -19.48 -13.81
N THR A 104 35.80 -19.51 -12.55
CA THR A 104 34.94 -19.64 -11.37
C THR A 104 34.03 -18.43 -11.17
N HIS A 105 34.47 -17.23 -11.53
CA HIS A 105 33.67 -16.01 -11.46
C HIS A 105 32.60 -15.99 -12.54
N ILE A 106 32.95 -16.34 -13.78
CA ILE A 106 32.03 -16.38 -14.91
C ILE A 106 30.91 -17.40 -14.65
N ALA A 107 31.22 -18.54 -14.02
CA ALA A 107 30.25 -19.57 -13.70
C ALA A 107 29.33 -19.23 -12.51
N THR A 108 29.73 -18.31 -11.63
CA THR A 108 29.01 -18.03 -10.37
C THR A 108 28.40 -16.64 -10.26
N TYR A 109 28.86 -15.66 -11.06
CA TYR A 109 28.35 -14.30 -11.06
C TYR A 109 27.63 -13.99 -12.37
N TYR A 110 26.45 -13.37 -12.27
CA TYR A 110 25.73 -12.86 -13.43
C TYR A 110 26.14 -11.42 -13.74
N LYS A 111 26.54 -11.17 -14.99
CA LYS A 111 26.92 -9.84 -15.45
C LYS A 111 25.68 -8.97 -15.65
N SER A 112 25.49 -8.00 -14.78
CA SER A 112 24.39 -7.04 -14.89
C SER A 112 24.55 -6.14 -16.13
N PRO A 113 23.44 -5.69 -16.73
CA PRO A 113 23.47 -4.73 -17.85
C PRO A 113 23.78 -3.29 -17.40
N PHE A 114 23.89 -3.05 -16.09
CA PHE A 114 24.03 -1.71 -15.53
C PHE A 114 25.48 -1.37 -15.19
N LYS A 115 25.88 -0.13 -15.50
CA LYS A 115 27.17 0.42 -15.09
C LYS A 115 27.22 0.59 -13.57
N LYS A 116 28.43 0.59 -13.01
CA LYS A 116 28.71 0.85 -11.60
C LYS A 116 27.92 2.01 -11.00
N GLU A 117 27.98 3.18 -11.64
CA GLU A 117 27.33 4.39 -11.16
C GLU A 117 25.81 4.25 -11.08
N THR A 118 25.20 3.66 -12.12
CA THR A 118 23.76 3.41 -12.16
C THR A 118 23.33 2.45 -11.06
N TRP A 119 24.13 1.42 -10.80
CA TRP A 119 23.86 0.45 -9.74
C TRP A 119 23.89 1.10 -8.34
N GLU A 120 24.91 1.92 -8.06
CA GLU A 120 25.05 2.63 -6.78
C GLU A 120 23.92 3.65 -6.54
N ILE A 121 23.42 4.29 -7.61
CA ILE A 121 22.25 5.16 -7.54
C ILE A 121 20.99 4.35 -7.18
N ILE A 122 20.78 3.20 -7.84
CA ILE A 122 19.63 2.34 -7.59
C ILE A 122 19.65 1.82 -6.15
N GLU A 123 20.80 1.31 -5.68
CA GLU A 123 20.97 0.79 -4.31
C GLU A 123 20.65 1.85 -3.24
N LYS A 124 20.97 3.12 -3.49
CA LYS A 124 20.67 4.21 -2.55
C LYS A 124 19.24 4.71 -2.65
N LEU A 125 18.69 4.83 -3.85
CA LEU A 125 17.32 5.35 -4.06
C LEU A 125 16.25 4.33 -3.67
N TYR A 126 16.49 3.05 -3.92
CA TYR A 126 15.54 1.98 -3.65
C TYR A 126 15.01 1.99 -2.21
N PRO A 127 15.85 1.96 -1.15
CA PRO A 127 15.36 1.96 0.23
C PRO A 127 14.57 3.24 0.55
N VAL A 128 15.00 4.40 0.03
CA VAL A 128 14.30 5.67 0.24
C VAL A 128 12.88 5.62 -0.34
N PHE A 129 12.74 5.19 -1.60
CA PHE A 129 11.43 5.02 -2.22
C PHE A 129 10.58 3.97 -1.51
N TYR A 130 11.20 2.87 -1.08
CA TYR A 130 10.53 1.80 -0.36
C TYR A 130 9.97 2.29 0.99
N TYR A 131 10.75 3.04 1.77
CA TYR A 131 10.29 3.63 3.03
C TYR A 131 9.17 4.65 2.82
N ILE A 132 9.28 5.54 1.83
CA ILE A 132 8.23 6.52 1.50
C ILE A 132 6.94 5.79 1.12
N PHE A 133 7.04 4.78 0.25
CA PHE A 133 5.89 3.98 -0.14
C PHE A 133 5.26 3.25 1.05
N GLY A 134 6.08 2.70 1.95
CA GLY A 134 5.64 2.10 3.21
C GLY A 134 4.87 3.07 4.10
N ILE A 135 5.38 4.29 4.29
CA ILE A 135 4.71 5.35 5.06
C ILE A 135 3.35 5.70 4.45
N ILE A 136 3.27 5.81 3.12
CA ILE A 136 2.01 6.08 2.41
C ILE A 136 1.01 4.94 2.63
N VAL A 137 1.43 3.69 2.45
CA VAL A 137 0.60 2.50 2.65
C VAL A 137 0.06 2.46 4.09
N LEU A 138 0.94 2.62 5.10
CA LEU A 138 0.56 2.68 6.51
C LEU A 138 -0.43 3.82 6.80
N SER A 139 -0.18 5.01 6.26
CA SER A 139 -1.08 6.16 6.41
C SER A 139 -2.48 5.89 5.86
N VAL A 140 -2.58 5.27 4.68
CA VAL A 140 -3.87 4.90 4.06
C VAL A 140 -4.63 3.89 4.91
N ILE A 141 -3.94 2.93 5.52
CA ILE A 141 -4.55 1.91 6.38
C ILE A 141 -5.08 2.53 7.66
N ILE A 142 -4.23 3.29 8.37
CA ILE A 142 -4.60 3.98 9.60
C ILE A 142 -5.80 4.90 9.33
N TYR A 143 -5.74 5.69 8.26
CA TYR A 143 -6.84 6.55 7.83
C TYR A 143 -8.12 5.76 7.57
N SER A 144 -8.04 4.62 6.88
CA SER A 144 -9.19 3.76 6.60
C SER A 144 -9.82 3.23 7.89
N PHE A 145 -9.02 2.74 8.84
CA PHE A 145 -9.51 2.28 10.14
C PHE A 145 -10.19 3.39 10.94
N ILE A 146 -9.57 4.56 11.02
CA ILE A 146 -10.13 5.73 11.73
C ILE A 146 -11.50 6.11 11.13
N LYS A 147 -11.62 6.18 9.79
CA LYS A 147 -12.90 6.51 9.15
C LYS A 147 -13.95 5.44 9.36
N VAL A 148 -13.59 4.15 9.36
CA VAL A 148 -14.54 3.06 9.68
C VAL A 148 -15.04 3.16 11.13
N MET A 149 -14.15 3.45 12.08
CA MET A 149 -14.55 3.67 13.48
C MET A 149 -15.46 4.89 13.65
N LYS A 150 -15.13 6.00 12.96
CA LYS A 150 -15.98 7.20 12.92
C LYS A 150 -17.37 6.89 12.35
N TYR A 151 -17.46 6.11 11.28
CA TYR A 151 -18.74 5.66 10.73
C TYR A 151 -19.55 4.86 11.75
N LYS A 152 -18.93 3.87 12.44
CA LYS A 152 -19.61 3.08 13.47
C LYS A 152 -20.14 3.94 14.61
N LYS A 153 -19.37 4.94 15.08
CA LYS A 153 -19.81 5.91 16.11
C LYS A 153 -21.04 6.70 15.66
N LEU A 154 -20.96 7.35 14.49
CA LEU A 154 -22.06 8.14 13.91
C LEU A 154 -23.33 7.31 13.67
N LYS A 155 -23.19 6.02 13.38
CA LYS A 155 -24.31 5.11 13.17
C LYS A 155 -25.04 4.76 14.45
N ARG A 156 -24.29 4.58 15.54
CA ARG A 156 -24.79 4.26 16.88
C ARG A 156 -25.35 5.49 17.62
N GLY A 157 -25.33 6.67 17.00
CA GLY A 157 -25.75 7.91 17.64
C GLY A 157 -24.77 8.45 18.70
N LYS A 158 -23.63 7.79 18.91
CA LYS A 158 -22.61 8.21 19.89
C LYS A 158 -21.63 9.17 19.18
N ARG A 159 -21.48 10.38 19.72
CA ARG A 159 -20.46 11.36 19.30
C ARG A 159 -19.07 10.86 19.63
#